data_AF-A0A9X2R6E9-F1
#
_entry.id   AF-A0A9X2R6E9-F1
#
_cell.length_a   1.000
_cell.length_b   1.000
_cell.length_c   1.000
_cell.angle_alpha   90.00
_cell.angle_beta   90.00
_cell.angle_gamma   90.00
#
_symmetry.space_group_name_H-M   'P 1'
#
loop_
_entity.id
_entity.type
_entity.pdbx_description
1 polymer ?
#
loop_
_entity_poly.entity_id
_entity_poly.type
_entity_poly.pdbx_seq_one_letter_code
_entity_poly.pdbx_strand_id
1 'polypeptide(L)'
;METSKTPTAQDWLRGWTLTYIPNETEAERLAQRLHTHLKTNGLHDLQLSEEVRAELEALMGTAQDQNARSPATVVQEILSDHLPSETATAAAAPLAFRTLNQGERTLEVDVEQKMPPALATMIEKILRANITDDGVARIQTMYDELGPEGLRQWMLSAN
;
A
#
# COMPACT_ATOMS: atom_id res chain seq x y z
N MET A 1 -34.55 9.12 -18.14
CA MET A 1 -33.36 8.48 -18.73
C MET A 1 -32.16 9.14 -18.10
N GLU A 2 -31.48 8.44 -17.19
CA GLU A 2 -30.19 8.91 -16.68
C GLU A 2 -29.20 8.92 -17.84
N THR A 3 -28.69 10.08 -18.20
CA THR A 3 -27.59 10.20 -19.14
C THR A 3 -26.38 9.54 -18.48
N SER A 4 -25.96 8.38 -19.00
CA SER A 4 -24.68 7.77 -18.60
C SER A 4 -23.57 8.77 -18.93
N LYS A 5 -23.16 9.54 -17.93
CA LYS A 5 -22.05 10.47 -18.04
C LYS A 5 -20.80 9.63 -18.24
N THR A 6 -20.04 9.92 -19.27
CA THR A 6 -18.73 9.30 -19.49
C THR A 6 -17.88 9.52 -18.22
N PRO A 7 -17.24 8.48 -17.67
CA PRO A 7 -16.40 8.62 -16.48
C PRO A 7 -15.23 9.55 -16.76
N THR A 8 -14.74 10.23 -15.72
CA THR A 8 -13.56 11.10 -15.78
C THR A 8 -12.29 10.36 -15.32
N ALA A 9 -11.12 10.96 -15.55
CA ALA A 9 -9.86 10.49 -14.98
C ALA A 9 -9.91 10.41 -13.44
N GLN A 10 -10.65 11.31 -12.79
CA GLN A 10 -10.89 11.26 -11.34
C GLN A 10 -11.72 10.04 -10.93
N ASP A 11 -12.81 9.75 -11.66
CA ASP A 11 -13.65 8.57 -11.39
C ASP A 11 -12.84 7.27 -11.56
N TRP A 12 -11.97 7.23 -12.58
CA TRP A 12 -11.03 6.13 -12.78
C TRP A 12 -10.06 5.99 -11.61
N LEU A 13 -9.42 7.08 -11.17
CA LEU A 13 -8.44 7.04 -10.07
C LEU A 13 -9.09 6.56 -8.76
N ARG A 14 -10.31 7.01 -8.49
CA ARG A 14 -11.10 6.56 -7.35
C ARG A 14 -11.36 5.05 -7.44
N GLY A 15 -11.88 4.56 -8.57
CA GLY A 15 -12.12 3.13 -8.79
C GLY A 15 -10.84 2.28 -8.73
N TRP A 16 -9.75 2.79 -9.30
CA TRP A 16 -8.43 2.17 -9.25
C TRP A 16 -7.91 2.05 -7.83
N THR A 17 -8.07 3.08 -6.99
CA THR A 17 -7.67 3.02 -5.58
C THR A 17 -8.54 2.05 -4.79
N LEU A 18 -9.87 2.08 -5.03
CA LEU A 18 -10.85 1.17 -4.41
C LEU A 18 -10.60 -0.30 -4.74
N THR A 19 -9.98 -0.59 -5.89
CA THR A 19 -9.63 -1.97 -6.28
C THR A 19 -8.65 -2.62 -5.28
N TYR A 20 -7.81 -1.82 -4.61
CA TYR A 20 -6.81 -2.30 -3.65
C TYR A 20 -7.14 -1.92 -2.20
N ILE A 21 -8.01 -0.92 -2.00
CA ILE A 21 -8.38 -0.38 -0.69
C ILE A 21 -9.91 -0.28 -0.65
N PRO A 22 -10.61 -1.32 -0.15
CA PRO A 22 -12.07 -1.37 -0.20
C PRO A 22 -12.74 -0.40 0.78
N ASN A 23 -11.99 0.18 1.73
CA ASN A 23 -12.48 1.26 2.59
C ASN A 23 -12.65 2.56 1.78
N GLU A 24 -13.90 2.92 1.48
CA GLU A 24 -14.22 4.09 0.64
C GLU A 24 -13.65 5.41 1.17
N THR A 25 -13.68 5.64 2.48
CA THR A 25 -13.21 6.91 3.06
C THR A 25 -11.69 7.05 2.96
N GLU A 26 -10.96 5.97 3.22
CA GLU A 26 -9.50 5.98 3.11
C GLU A 26 -9.04 5.93 1.65
N ALA A 27 -9.74 5.20 0.79
CA ALA A 27 -9.50 5.19 -0.65
C ALA A 27 -9.69 6.59 -1.25
N GLU A 28 -10.76 7.32 -0.89
CA GLU A 28 -10.97 8.70 -1.34
C GLU A 28 -9.84 9.63 -0.86
N ARG A 29 -9.41 9.49 0.40
CA ARG A 29 -8.28 10.27 0.94
C ARG A 29 -6.99 10.01 0.16
N LEU A 30 -6.70 8.76 -0.17
CA LEU A 30 -5.50 8.39 -0.92
C LEU A 30 -5.61 8.79 -2.40
N ALA A 31 -6.77 8.59 -3.01
CA ALA A 31 -7.09 9.05 -4.36
C ALA A 31 -6.92 10.57 -4.47
N GLN A 32 -7.36 11.36 -3.50
CA GLN A 32 -7.18 12.82 -3.50
C GLN A 32 -5.69 13.24 -3.48
N ARG A 33 -4.84 12.48 -2.79
CA ARG A 33 -3.38 12.72 -2.79
C ARG A 33 -2.77 12.42 -4.16
N LEU A 34 -3.19 11.32 -4.81
CA LEU A 34 -2.77 10.99 -6.17
C LEU A 34 -3.35 11.96 -7.21
N HIS A 35 -4.55 12.47 -6.98
CA HIS A 35 -5.21 13.43 -7.84
C HIS A 35 -4.40 14.73 -7.96
N THR A 36 -3.76 15.17 -6.88
CA THR A 36 -2.83 16.33 -6.92
C THR A 36 -1.67 16.08 -7.90
N HIS A 37 -1.19 14.84 -7.98
CA HIS A 37 -0.17 14.44 -8.96
C HIS A 37 -0.73 14.44 -10.40
N LEU A 38 -1.94 13.91 -10.62
CA LEU A 38 -2.59 13.96 -11.93
C LEU A 38 -2.84 15.39 -12.42
N LYS A 39 -3.25 16.29 -11.53
CA LYS A 39 -3.48 17.71 -11.85
C LYS A 39 -2.21 18.38 -12.36
N THR A 40 -1.07 18.05 -11.78
CA THR A 40 0.24 18.59 -12.20
C THR A 40 0.60 18.15 -13.62
N ASN A 41 0.10 16.99 -14.06
CA ASN A 41 0.30 16.43 -15.40
C ASN A 41 -0.87 16.74 -16.36
N GLY A 42 -1.84 17.58 -15.96
CA GLY A 42 -2.94 18.03 -16.83
C GLY A 42 -4.10 17.05 -17.01
N LEU A 43 -4.13 15.90 -16.32
CA LEU A 43 -5.10 14.82 -16.58
C LEU A 43 -6.40 14.88 -15.78
N HIS A 44 -6.45 15.67 -14.70
CA HIS A 44 -7.50 15.60 -13.67
C HIS A 44 -8.97 15.62 -14.15
N ASP A 45 -9.34 16.56 -15.02
CA ASP A 45 -10.73 16.78 -15.46
C ASP A 45 -11.02 16.18 -16.86
N LEU A 46 -10.07 15.42 -17.40
CA LEU A 46 -10.25 14.81 -18.72
C LEU A 46 -11.30 13.69 -18.67
N GLN A 47 -12.09 13.60 -19.73
CA GLN A 47 -12.97 12.46 -19.96
C GLN A 47 -12.12 11.20 -20.16
N LEU A 48 -12.53 10.09 -19.55
CA LEU A 48 -11.82 8.83 -19.63
C LEU A 48 -12.04 8.22 -21.02
N SER A 49 -11.08 8.48 -21.90
CA SER A 49 -10.88 7.78 -23.17
C SER A 49 -9.86 6.66 -23.01
N GLU A 50 -9.71 5.83 -24.04
CA GLU A 50 -8.70 4.78 -24.06
C GLU A 50 -7.28 5.36 -24.02
N GLU A 51 -7.04 6.46 -24.72
CA GLU A 51 -5.77 7.18 -24.73
C GLU A 51 -5.44 7.75 -23.34
N VAL A 52 -6.41 8.40 -22.69
CA VAL A 52 -6.25 8.93 -21.32
C VAL A 52 -6.02 7.80 -20.33
N ARG A 53 -6.72 6.68 -20.46
CA ARG A 53 -6.51 5.49 -19.62
C ARG A 53 -5.09 4.95 -19.77
N ALA A 54 -4.59 4.81 -20.99
CA ALA A 54 -3.23 4.34 -21.25
C ALA A 54 -2.17 5.29 -20.66
N GLU A 55 -2.40 6.61 -20.75
CA GLU A 55 -1.50 7.60 -20.15
C GLU A 55 -1.52 7.54 -18.61
N LEU A 56 -2.70 7.38 -18.01
CA LEU A 56 -2.85 7.18 -16.56
C LEU A 56 -2.14 5.91 -16.09
N GLU A 57 -2.29 4.79 -16.81
CA GLU A 57 -1.60 3.53 -16.51
C GLU A 57 -0.07 3.68 -16.65
N ALA A 58 0.42 4.39 -17.67
CA ALA A 58 1.85 4.65 -17.82
C ALA A 58 2.42 5.52 -16.70
N LEU A 59 1.62 6.45 -16.17
CA LEU A 59 2.03 7.38 -15.11
C LEU A 59 1.94 6.77 -13.71
N MET A 60 0.87 6.03 -13.44
CA MET A 60 0.58 5.45 -12.12
C MET A 60 1.18 4.05 -11.95
N GLY A 61 1.38 3.37 -13.08
CA GLY A 61 1.73 1.96 -13.18
C GLY A 61 0.56 1.01 -12.91
N THR A 62 0.86 -0.28 -12.99
CA THR A 62 -0.07 -1.39 -12.80
C THR A 62 0.47 -2.43 -11.82
N ALA A 63 -0.38 -3.31 -11.30
CA ALA A 63 0.07 -4.42 -10.45
C ALA A 63 0.90 -5.50 -11.20
N GLN A 64 0.98 -5.42 -12.54
CA GLN A 64 1.78 -6.31 -13.38
C GLN A 64 3.16 -5.73 -13.71
N ASP A 65 3.41 -4.48 -13.33
CA ASP A 65 4.70 -3.85 -13.60
C ASP A 65 5.82 -4.55 -12.84
N GLN A 66 7.04 -4.54 -13.39
CA GLN A 66 8.18 -5.22 -12.78
C GLN A 66 8.51 -4.69 -11.37
N ASN A 67 8.22 -3.42 -11.11
CA ASN A 67 8.41 -2.74 -9.82
C ASN A 67 7.11 -2.69 -8.96
N ALA A 68 6.07 -3.43 -9.33
CA ALA A 68 4.89 -3.59 -8.48
C ALA A 68 5.27 -4.36 -7.21
N ARG A 69 4.88 -3.80 -6.06
CA ARG A 69 5.24 -4.30 -4.72
C ARG A 69 3.97 -4.53 -3.90
N SER A 70 3.99 -5.57 -3.05
CA SER A 70 2.96 -5.74 -2.02
C SER A 70 3.35 -4.96 -0.75
N PRO A 71 2.38 -4.65 0.14
CA PRO A 71 2.71 -4.05 1.43
C PRO A 71 3.74 -4.86 2.24
N ALA A 72 3.65 -6.19 2.22
CA ALA A 72 4.61 -7.07 2.88
C ALA A 72 6.01 -6.90 2.29
N THR A 73 6.17 -6.89 0.96
CA THR A 73 7.47 -6.64 0.33
C THR A 73 8.03 -5.27 0.72
N VAL A 74 7.19 -4.22 0.74
CA VAL A 74 7.62 -2.88 1.17
C VAL A 74 8.14 -2.90 2.61
N VAL A 75 7.44 -3.55 3.55
CA VAL A 75 7.92 -3.67 4.93
C VAL A 75 9.21 -4.48 4.99
N GLN A 76 9.32 -5.58 4.26
CA GLN A 76 10.52 -6.40 4.21
C GLN A 76 11.73 -5.58 3.75
N GLU A 77 11.58 -4.78 2.69
CA GLU A 77 12.61 -3.85 2.19
C GLU A 77 13.05 -2.88 3.28
N ILE A 78 12.09 -2.21 3.95
CA ILE A 78 12.40 -1.27 5.04
C ILE A 78 13.12 -1.96 6.21
N LEU A 79 12.63 -3.13 6.64
CA LEU A 79 13.22 -3.86 7.76
C LEU A 79 14.61 -4.42 7.43
N SER A 80 14.87 -4.76 6.16
CA SER A 80 16.16 -5.30 5.72
C SER A 80 17.30 -4.28 5.81
N ASP A 81 16.99 -2.99 5.90
CA ASP A 81 17.97 -1.95 6.20
C ASP A 81 18.51 -2.05 7.64
N HIS A 82 17.80 -2.76 8.53
CA HIS A 82 18.07 -2.79 9.97
C HIS A 82 18.18 -4.20 10.59
N LEU A 83 17.59 -5.22 9.94
CA LEU A 83 17.45 -6.58 10.48
C LEU A 83 18.05 -7.62 9.52
N PRO A 84 18.46 -8.79 10.04
CA PRO A 84 18.78 -9.94 9.22
C PRO A 84 17.62 -10.33 8.30
N SER A 85 17.95 -10.82 7.10
CA SER A 85 16.97 -11.14 6.05
C SER A 85 15.86 -12.09 6.51
N GLU A 86 16.19 -13.12 7.31
CA GLU A 86 15.20 -14.07 7.83
C GLU A 86 14.22 -13.41 8.81
N THR A 87 14.72 -12.55 9.70
CA THR A 87 13.91 -11.79 10.65
C THR A 87 13.00 -10.80 9.94
N ALA A 88 13.54 -10.03 8.99
CA ALA A 88 12.76 -9.10 8.17
C ALA A 88 11.65 -9.83 7.40
N THR A 89 11.96 -10.99 6.81
CA THR A 89 10.99 -11.82 6.07
C THR A 89 9.87 -12.34 6.98
N ALA A 90 10.22 -12.84 8.17
CA ALA A 90 9.24 -13.36 9.12
C ALA A 90 8.30 -12.25 9.62
N ALA A 91 8.83 -11.05 9.89
CA ALA A 91 8.09 -9.92 10.46
C ALA A 91 7.23 -9.15 9.44
N ALA A 92 7.61 -9.16 8.16
CA ALA A 92 7.11 -8.23 7.16
C ALA A 92 5.58 -8.22 6.99
N ALA A 93 4.98 -9.36 6.64
CA ALA A 93 3.55 -9.45 6.41
C ALA A 93 2.71 -9.20 7.67
N PRO A 94 3.04 -9.79 8.84
CA PRO A 94 2.37 -9.45 10.10
C PRO A 94 2.43 -7.95 10.43
N LEU A 95 3.58 -7.31 10.27
CA LEU A 95 3.73 -5.89 10.56
C LEU A 95 2.92 -5.02 9.60
N ALA A 96 3.00 -5.30 8.30
CA ALA A 96 2.19 -4.62 7.29
C ALA A 96 0.70 -4.73 7.61
N PHE A 97 0.24 -5.94 7.98
CA PHE A 97 -1.15 -6.19 8.31
C PHE A 97 -1.59 -5.38 9.52
N ARG A 98 -0.78 -5.34 10.58
CA ARG A 98 -1.10 -4.55 11.77
C ARG A 98 -1.13 -3.07 11.48
N THR A 99 -0.11 -2.55 10.81
CA THR A 99 -0.04 -1.11 10.55
C THR A 99 -1.14 -0.62 9.62
N LEU A 100 -1.53 -1.41 8.62
CA LEU A 100 -2.49 -0.98 7.61
C LEU A 100 -3.93 -1.38 7.93
N ASN A 101 -4.14 -2.50 8.64
CA ASN A 101 -5.46 -3.09 8.84
C ASN A 101 -5.89 -3.22 10.30
N GLN A 102 -5.08 -2.78 11.26
CA GLN A 102 -5.47 -2.75 12.67
C GLN A 102 -5.25 -1.35 13.25
N GLY A 103 -6.33 -0.72 13.72
CA GLY A 103 -6.27 0.57 14.39
C GLY A 103 -7.43 1.50 13.99
N GLU A 104 -7.27 2.78 14.31
CA GLU A 104 -8.29 3.80 14.01
C GLU A 104 -8.44 4.10 12.52
N ARG A 105 -7.42 3.78 11.70
CA ARG A 105 -7.39 4.02 10.25
C ARG A 105 -7.04 2.74 9.51
N THR A 106 -8.05 1.93 9.25
CA THR A 106 -7.93 0.65 8.54
C THR A 106 -8.05 0.86 7.03
N LEU A 107 -7.07 0.38 6.26
CA LEU A 107 -7.09 0.39 4.79
C LEU A 107 -7.76 -0.85 4.17
N GLU A 108 -7.87 -1.95 4.94
CA GLU A 108 -8.49 -3.21 4.50
C GLU A 108 -7.80 -3.84 3.28
N VAL A 109 -6.48 -3.66 3.16
CA VAL A 109 -5.68 -4.13 2.02
C VAL A 109 -5.18 -5.55 2.23
N ASP A 110 -5.13 -6.37 1.18
CA ASP A 110 -4.36 -7.62 1.20
C ASP A 110 -2.86 -7.28 1.14
N VAL A 111 -2.14 -7.64 2.19
CA VAL A 111 -0.73 -7.29 2.35
C VAL A 111 0.23 -8.09 1.48
N GLU A 112 -0.24 -9.18 0.87
CA GLU A 112 0.55 -9.99 -0.07
C GLU A 112 0.24 -9.65 -1.53
N GLN A 113 -0.89 -8.97 -1.79
CA GLN A 113 -1.26 -8.56 -3.14
C GLN A 113 -0.36 -7.44 -3.65
N LYS A 114 0.22 -7.63 -4.84
CA LYS A 114 0.96 -6.57 -5.53
C LYS A 114 0.05 -5.41 -5.90
N MET A 115 0.55 -4.21 -5.69
CA MET A 115 -0.13 -2.98 -6.04
C MET A 115 0.68 -2.22 -7.09
N PRO A 116 0.02 -1.34 -7.86
CA PRO A 116 0.69 -0.40 -8.72
C PRO A 116 1.74 0.46 -7.98
N PRO A 117 2.86 0.79 -8.64
CA PRO A 117 3.97 1.54 -8.03
C PRO A 117 3.59 2.84 -7.33
N ALA A 118 2.68 3.63 -7.92
CA ALA A 118 2.24 4.89 -7.31
C ALA A 118 1.50 4.66 -5.97
N LEU A 119 0.66 3.62 -5.90
CA LEU A 119 -0.04 3.26 -4.66
C LEU A 119 0.93 2.67 -3.63
N ALA A 120 1.82 1.77 -4.06
CA ALA A 120 2.85 1.20 -3.20
C ALA A 120 3.72 2.29 -2.56
N THR A 121 4.11 3.32 -3.33
CA THR A 121 4.89 4.47 -2.82
C THR A 121 4.14 5.26 -1.75
N MET A 122 2.82 5.37 -1.87
CA MET A 122 2.01 6.02 -0.85
C MET A 122 1.87 5.20 0.43
N ILE A 123 1.63 3.90 0.29
CA ILE A 123 1.56 2.98 1.43
C ILE A 123 2.91 2.88 2.13
N GLU A 124 4.01 2.90 1.39
CA GLU A 124 5.36 2.96 1.95
C GLU A 124 5.53 4.15 2.91
N LYS A 125 5.00 5.33 2.58
CA LYS A 125 5.06 6.50 3.48
C LYS A 125 4.29 6.28 4.79
N ILE A 126 3.22 5.50 4.76
CA ILE A 126 2.44 5.14 5.96
C ILE A 126 3.22 4.10 6.78
N LEU A 127 3.72 3.05 6.13
CA LEU A 127 4.46 1.97 6.77
C LEU A 127 5.76 2.47 7.42
N ARG A 128 6.57 3.24 6.68
CA ARG A 128 7.87 3.72 7.14
C ARG A 128 7.75 4.59 8.40
N ALA A 129 6.69 5.38 8.54
CA ALA A 129 6.47 6.20 9.73
C ALA A 129 6.15 5.39 11.00
N ASN A 130 5.75 4.12 10.86
CA ASN A 130 5.40 3.24 11.97
C ASN A 130 6.53 2.26 12.35
N ILE A 131 7.63 2.23 11.59
CA ILE A 131 8.80 1.41 11.87
C ILE A 131 9.83 2.27 12.60
N THR A 132 10.09 1.96 13.86
CA THR A 132 10.99 2.72 14.76
C THR A 132 12.15 1.85 15.21
N ASP A 133 13.27 2.46 15.62
CA ASP A 133 14.46 1.74 16.11
C ASP A 133 14.13 0.81 17.30
N ASP A 134 13.34 1.30 18.26
CA ASP A 134 12.87 0.50 19.41
C ASP A 134 11.99 -0.68 18.96
N GLY A 135 11.11 -0.45 17.98
CA GLY A 135 10.26 -1.49 17.40
C GLY A 135 11.07 -2.56 16.68
N VAL A 136 12.06 -2.14 15.91
CA VAL A 136 13.02 -3.02 15.21
C VAL A 136 13.81 -3.87 16.20
N ALA A 137 14.35 -3.27 17.26
CA ALA A 137 15.08 -3.99 18.31
C ALA A 137 14.19 -5.05 18.97
N ARG A 138 12.93 -4.69 19.28
CA ARG A 138 11.97 -5.63 19.86
C ARG A 138 11.67 -6.80 18.92
N ILE A 139 11.50 -6.55 17.62
CA ILE A 139 11.30 -7.61 16.62
C ILE A 139 12.48 -8.59 16.63
N GLN A 140 13.72 -8.09 16.68
CA GLN A 140 14.91 -8.95 16.75
C GLN A 140 14.92 -9.81 18.02
N THR A 141 14.69 -9.21 19.19
CA THR A 141 14.63 -9.95 20.46
C THR A 141 13.59 -11.07 20.40
N MET A 142 12.38 -10.78 19.92
CA MET A 142 11.33 -11.80 19.82
C MET A 142 11.67 -12.90 18.81
N TYR A 143 12.38 -12.58 17.73
CA TYR A 143 12.88 -13.57 16.78
C TYR A 143 13.89 -14.53 17.43
N ASP A 144 14.84 -13.99 18.19
CA ASP A 144 15.87 -14.80 18.85
C ASP A 144 15.27 -15.73 19.92
N GLU A 145 14.20 -15.29 20.60
CA GLU A 145 13.52 -16.06 21.64
C GLU A 145 12.55 -17.11 21.09
N LEU A 146 11.80 -16.79 20.03
CA LEU A 146 10.66 -17.60 19.58
C LEU A 146 10.86 -18.25 18.21
N GLY A 147 11.89 -17.85 17.48
CA GLY A 147 12.09 -18.23 16.08
C GLY A 147 11.07 -17.59 15.12
N PRO A 148 11.11 -17.94 13.83
CA PRO A 148 10.35 -17.26 12.78
C PRO A 148 8.82 -17.40 12.95
N GLU A 149 8.32 -18.61 13.20
CA GLU A 149 6.87 -18.82 13.35
C GLU A 149 6.36 -18.22 14.66
N GLY A 150 7.15 -18.34 15.74
CA GLY A 150 6.80 -17.74 17.02
C GLY A 150 6.73 -16.22 16.96
N LEU A 151 7.66 -15.57 16.24
CA LEU A 151 7.58 -14.13 15.95
C LEU A 151 6.31 -13.78 15.19
N ARG A 152 5.97 -14.51 14.13
CA ARG A 152 4.75 -14.26 13.32
C ARG A 152 3.50 -14.30 14.20
N GLN A 153 3.35 -15.33 15.02
CA GLN A 153 2.21 -15.47 15.94
C GLN A 153 2.18 -14.37 16.99
N TRP A 154 3.33 -14.02 17.58
CA TRP A 154 3.44 -12.92 18.53
C TRP A 154 3.00 -11.59 17.91
N MET A 155 3.45 -11.29 16.69
CA MET A 155 3.07 -10.04 16.02
C MET A 155 1.57 -10.00 15.78
N LEU A 156 0.97 -11.08 15.27
CA LEU A 156 -0.47 -11.14 14.97
C LEU A 156 -1.37 -11.15 16.23
N SER A 157 -0.85 -11.56 17.39
CA SER A 157 -1.61 -11.69 18.64
C SER A 157 -1.39 -10.55 19.64
N ALA A 158 -0.33 -9.76 19.47
CA ALA A 158 -0.06 -8.61 20.32
C ALA A 158 -1.10 -7.50 20.07
N ASN A 159 -2.08 -7.39 20.97
CA ASN A 159 -3.02 -6.26 21.04
C ASN A 159 -2.29 -4.97 21.42
#